data_AF-M7VU16-F1
#
_entry.id   AF-M7VU16-F1
#
_cell.length_a   1.000
_cell.length_b   1.000
_cell.length_c   1.000
_cell.angle_alpha   90.00
_cell.angle_beta   90.00
_cell.angle_gamma   90.00
#
_symmetry.space_group_name_H-M   'P 1'
#
loop_
_entity.id
_entity.type
_entity.pdbx_description
1 polymer ?
#
loop_
_entity_poly.entity_id
_entity_poly.type
_entity_poly.pdbx_seq_one_letter_code
_entity_poly.pdbx_strand_id
1 'polypeptide(L)'
;MKTSNATFSSIEEVGLTGVITNCYPPNNGGKIVPLNIWNFCFGDGLRVSRTNKNINVVPFVMTDAMANTKYACFLIAYFKIEKEMIKKIQEIIPKTPDELYAPYAVGVTSDFPLHTFMRKWLKSLYEINVENDMKFTDYCHQVIFMTGKPSFGNLYSYDFGQLGFKIEIQLPCLNGLLPIPTSILPLFEMIGIDGVLAVWLALLEEEKVIITSTSKTALVYSIENLKSLLFPFEWCNICIDSLPYSLIDYVSSPMTYLMGVPSEYKEDVEKIIKNEEVVYVDLDSGVVKSKGIIREVPKLINTVYHELKDVFNKREYSNGNINSDIFDEKYYLHKSEEFNCAVRIILFKFINVMLNEYRDYIGYTWIADKESVVFSSEEFIYNQPSDRRDFLKALFESQHFSFFLQNFPKRHDHIFEDWQINNIYLINTNELIQMYSKEYHPITSIIQTSTEKSLEVSPINTLVLDCGKLKSLRVRNTVVNSQLEPKMYHNHLEGFKKQRVREVFNNDIIQFSDIQIGILVMMNEGTTKSLDTDLLFNFLSQVEGRKIFTQRLMSKYTSFCINK
;
A
#
# COMPACT_ATOMS: atom_id res chain seq x y z
N MET A 1 -34.24 -14.87 38.00
CA MET A 1 -33.54 -13.95 37.10
C MET A 1 -33.69 -12.54 37.65
N LYS A 2 -32.70 -12.07 38.42
CA LYS A 2 -32.59 -10.65 38.80
C LYS A 2 -31.67 -10.01 37.78
N THR A 3 -32.18 -9.03 37.05
CA THR A 3 -31.41 -8.14 36.18
C THR A 3 -30.33 -7.46 37.01
N SER A 4 -29.08 -7.85 36.79
CA SER A 4 -27.93 -7.10 37.30
C SER A 4 -27.90 -5.77 36.55
N ASN A 5 -28.34 -4.70 37.20
CA ASN A 5 -28.09 -3.34 36.74
C ASN A 5 -26.57 -3.18 36.62
N ALA A 6 -26.06 -3.11 35.39
CA ALA A 6 -24.68 -2.72 35.14
C ALA A 6 -24.52 -1.32 35.72
N THR A 7 -23.78 -1.21 36.82
CA THR A 7 -23.42 0.08 37.42
C THR A 7 -22.22 0.58 36.64
N PHE A 8 -22.46 1.30 35.55
CA PHE A 8 -21.39 1.99 34.83
C PHE A 8 -20.74 3.01 35.79
N SER A 9 -19.46 2.82 36.09
CA SER A 9 -18.66 3.71 36.97
C SER A 9 -18.52 5.11 36.39
N SER A 10 -18.51 5.22 35.06
CA SER A 10 -18.44 6.47 34.31
C SER A 10 -19.07 6.32 32.92
N ILE A 11 -19.62 7.41 32.36
CA ILE A 11 -20.20 7.41 31.01
C ILE A 11 -19.14 7.21 29.90
N GLU A 12 -17.87 7.46 30.21
CA GLU A 12 -16.72 7.35 29.29
C GLU A 12 -16.34 5.89 29.01
N GLU A 13 -16.78 4.96 29.86
CA GLU A 13 -16.60 3.51 29.71
C GLU A 13 -17.62 2.89 28.75
N VAL A 14 -18.68 3.62 28.38
CA VAL A 14 -19.72 3.14 27.47
C VAL A 14 -19.30 3.43 26.02
N GLY A 15 -18.98 2.37 25.27
CA GLY A 15 -18.82 2.45 23.82
C GLY A 15 -20.18 2.58 23.14
N LEU A 16 -20.43 3.72 22.51
CA LEU A 16 -21.65 3.97 21.74
C LEU A 16 -21.48 3.56 20.27
N THR A 17 -22.60 3.26 19.61
CA THR A 17 -22.61 2.97 18.17
C THR A 17 -22.68 4.26 17.35
N GLY A 18 -21.90 4.32 16.28
CA GLY A 18 -21.98 5.42 15.30
C GLY A 18 -23.08 5.19 14.27
N VAL A 19 -23.56 6.28 13.67
CA VAL A 19 -24.49 6.24 12.54
C VAL A 19 -24.02 7.26 11.49
N ILE A 20 -24.01 6.87 10.22
CA ILE A 20 -23.77 7.79 9.10
C ILE A 20 -25.03 8.64 8.93
N THR A 21 -24.88 9.95 9.04
CA THR A 21 -26.05 10.83 9.15
C THR A 21 -26.28 11.69 7.93
N ASN A 22 -25.21 12.01 7.20
CA ASN A 22 -25.27 12.56 5.86
C ASN A 22 -24.19 11.85 5.04
N CYS A 23 -24.36 11.74 3.72
CA CYS A 23 -23.40 11.13 2.81
C CYS A 23 -23.57 11.69 1.40
N TYR A 24 -22.46 11.95 0.73
CA TYR A 24 -22.43 12.42 -0.64
C TYR A 24 -21.54 11.48 -1.49
N PRO A 25 -21.85 11.26 -2.77
CA PRO A 25 -23.22 11.10 -3.24
C PRO A 25 -24.08 10.25 -2.27
N PRO A 26 -25.43 10.34 -2.34
CA PRO A 26 -26.30 9.58 -1.45
C PRO A 26 -25.99 8.07 -1.46
N ASN A 27 -25.70 7.50 -0.28
CA ASN A 27 -25.31 6.09 -0.13
C ASN A 27 -26.54 5.16 -0.16
N ASN A 28 -27.20 5.07 -1.31
CA ASN A 28 -28.40 4.26 -1.49
C ASN A 28 -28.10 2.77 -1.27
N GLY A 29 -28.48 2.25 -0.09
CA GLY A 29 -28.36 0.84 0.28
C GLY A 29 -26.97 0.38 0.73
N GLY A 30 -26.09 1.28 1.18
CA GLY A 30 -24.76 0.91 1.73
C GLY A 30 -23.77 0.36 0.70
N LYS A 31 -24.06 0.53 -0.60
CA LYS A 31 -23.24 0.01 -1.71
C LYS A 31 -21.92 0.75 -1.90
N ILE A 32 -21.87 2.02 -1.50
CA ILE A 32 -20.74 2.93 -1.72
C ILE A 32 -19.80 2.86 -0.50
N VAL A 33 -20.35 3.08 0.69
CA VAL A 33 -19.63 3.02 1.96
C VAL A 33 -20.35 2.08 2.92
N PRO A 34 -19.63 1.17 3.62
CA PRO A 34 -20.25 0.32 4.63
C PRO A 34 -20.89 1.15 5.75
N LEU A 35 -22.10 0.79 6.18
CA LEU A 35 -22.82 1.50 7.26
C LEU A 35 -22.03 1.52 8.59
N ASN A 36 -21.20 0.50 8.80
CA ASN A 36 -20.38 0.34 10.00
C ASN A 36 -18.96 0.87 9.84
N ILE A 37 -18.69 1.75 8.86
CA ILE A 37 -17.35 2.32 8.63
C ILE A 37 -16.80 3.07 9.87
N TRP A 38 -17.70 3.57 10.73
CA TRP A 38 -17.36 4.22 11.99
C TRP A 38 -16.55 3.31 12.93
N ASN A 39 -16.67 1.98 12.84
CA ASN A 39 -15.86 1.03 13.62
C ASN A 39 -14.36 1.18 13.35
N PHE A 40 -13.96 1.55 12.13
CA PHE A 40 -12.55 1.74 11.80
C PHE A 40 -11.99 3.04 12.38
N CYS A 41 -12.85 4.04 12.56
CA CYS A 41 -12.49 5.30 13.21
C CYS A 41 -12.43 5.13 14.74
N PHE A 42 -13.43 4.44 15.28
CA PHE A 42 -13.68 4.23 16.70
C PHE A 42 -13.69 2.73 17.03
N GLY A 43 -12.50 2.11 17.02
CA GLY A 43 -12.33 0.66 17.23
C GLY A 43 -12.96 0.10 18.52
N ASP A 44 -13.06 0.95 19.55
CA ASP A 44 -13.60 0.62 20.87
C ASP A 44 -14.99 1.24 21.13
N GLY A 45 -15.67 1.65 20.06
CA GLY A 45 -16.92 2.41 20.13
C GLY A 45 -16.71 3.92 20.30
N LEU A 46 -17.76 4.68 20.03
CA LEU A 46 -17.77 6.14 20.21
C LEU A 46 -17.83 6.43 21.71
N ARG A 47 -16.83 7.15 22.23
CA ARG A 47 -16.75 7.51 23.65
C ARG A 47 -16.95 9.00 23.84
N VAL A 48 -17.82 9.35 24.78
CA VAL A 48 -17.98 10.72 25.28
C VAL A 48 -16.74 11.09 26.10
N SER A 49 -16.34 12.35 26.08
CA SER A 49 -15.17 12.88 26.80
C SER A 49 -15.59 14.00 27.75
N ARG A 50 -14.98 14.06 28.94
CA ARG A 50 -15.10 15.21 29.86
C ARG A 50 -14.43 16.48 29.36
N THR A 51 -13.38 16.32 28.57
CA THR A 51 -12.58 17.44 28.05
C THR A 51 -12.75 17.54 26.55
N ASN A 52 -12.64 18.76 26.04
CA ASN A 52 -12.54 18.95 24.60
C ASN A 52 -11.22 18.35 24.12
N LYS A 53 -11.30 17.31 23.30
CA LYS A 53 -10.11 16.71 22.69
C LYS A 53 -9.74 17.48 21.42
N ASN A 54 -8.45 17.55 21.14
CA ASN A 54 -7.97 18.11 19.88
C ASN A 54 -8.51 17.29 18.70
N ILE A 55 -8.61 17.95 17.55
CA ILE A 55 -8.97 17.31 16.29
C ILE A 55 -7.91 16.24 15.97
N ASN A 56 -8.34 15.15 15.36
CA ASN A 56 -7.47 14.09 14.92
C ASN A 56 -7.84 13.66 13.50
N VAL A 57 -6.85 13.42 12.64
CA VAL A 57 -7.08 12.89 11.30
C VAL A 57 -6.57 11.45 11.21
N VAL A 58 -7.48 10.53 10.93
CA VAL A 58 -7.25 9.08 10.95
C VAL A 58 -7.41 8.52 9.54
N PRO A 59 -6.32 8.13 8.87
CA PRO A 59 -6.39 7.36 7.65
C PRO A 59 -6.62 5.88 7.97
N PHE A 60 -7.18 5.13 7.03
CA PHE A 60 -7.17 3.68 7.05
C PHE A 60 -7.42 3.12 5.65
N VAL A 61 -7.08 1.84 5.49
CA VAL A 61 -7.33 1.10 4.26
C VAL A 61 -8.21 -0.10 4.58
N MET A 62 -9.22 -0.31 3.74
CA MET A 62 -10.10 -1.48 3.79
C MET A 62 -9.86 -2.33 2.57
N THR A 63 -9.83 -3.65 2.76
CA THR A 63 -9.79 -4.60 1.65
C THR A 63 -11.06 -5.43 1.67
N ASP A 64 -11.76 -5.50 0.54
CA ASP A 64 -12.97 -6.30 0.41
C ASP A 64 -12.67 -7.80 0.19
N ALA A 65 -13.72 -8.62 0.11
CA ALA A 65 -13.58 -10.06 -0.10
C ALA A 65 -13.01 -10.44 -1.49
N MET A 66 -13.02 -9.50 -2.44
CA MET A 66 -12.44 -9.66 -3.78
C MET A 66 -11.01 -9.11 -3.86
N ALA A 67 -10.41 -8.72 -2.73
CA ALA A 67 -9.11 -8.07 -2.64
C ALA A 67 -9.05 -6.66 -3.26
N ASN A 68 -10.20 -6.02 -3.50
CA ASN A 68 -10.22 -4.61 -3.88
C ASN A 68 -9.90 -3.76 -2.64
N THR A 69 -9.03 -2.77 -2.84
CA THR A 69 -8.56 -1.89 -1.78
C THR A 69 -9.30 -0.56 -1.86
N LYS A 70 -9.83 -0.10 -0.72
CA LYS A 70 -10.51 1.18 -0.55
C LYS A 70 -9.81 1.99 0.52
N TYR A 71 -9.33 3.15 0.13
CA TYR A 71 -8.65 4.10 1.00
C TYR A 71 -9.66 5.02 1.66
N ALA A 72 -9.45 5.35 2.91
CA ALA A 72 -10.30 6.27 3.63
C ALA A 72 -9.49 7.17 4.56
N CYS A 73 -10.04 8.34 4.85
CA CYS A 73 -9.45 9.29 5.78
C CYS A 73 -10.56 10.02 6.52
N PHE A 74 -10.45 10.11 7.83
CA PHE A 74 -11.47 10.71 8.70
C PHE A 74 -10.89 11.82 9.55
N LEU A 75 -11.56 12.96 9.58
CA LEU A 75 -11.32 14.03 10.55
C LEU A 75 -12.29 13.86 11.71
N ILE A 76 -11.74 13.68 12.91
CA ILE A 76 -12.47 13.48 14.16
C ILE A 76 -12.34 14.74 15.01
N ALA A 77 -13.46 15.32 15.42
CA ALA A 77 -13.54 16.47 16.32
C ALA A 77 -14.50 16.16 17.48
N TYR A 78 -14.36 16.89 18.59
CA TYR A 78 -15.22 16.72 19.76
C TYR A 78 -16.05 17.99 19.98
N PHE A 79 -17.37 17.84 20.00
CA PHE A 79 -18.30 18.96 20.18
C PHE A 79 -19.00 18.87 21.53
N LYS A 80 -19.25 20.05 22.13
CA LYS A 80 -19.93 20.15 23.42
C LYS A 80 -21.38 19.67 23.28
N ILE A 81 -21.78 18.75 24.16
CA ILE A 81 -23.16 18.26 24.22
C ILE A 81 -24.06 19.34 24.81
N GLU A 82 -25.26 19.49 24.26
CA GLU A 82 -26.25 20.45 24.75
C GLU A 82 -26.68 20.15 26.20
N LYS A 83 -26.92 21.21 26.97
CA LYS A 83 -27.27 21.11 28.40
C LYS A 83 -28.54 20.30 28.65
N GLU A 84 -29.51 20.34 27.73
CA GLU A 84 -30.74 19.56 27.85
C GLU A 84 -30.50 18.05 27.73
N MET A 85 -29.63 17.64 26.81
CA MET A 85 -29.22 16.24 26.68
C MET A 85 -28.41 15.78 27.88
N ILE A 86 -27.53 16.63 28.43
CA ILE A 86 -26.76 16.31 29.64
C ILE A 86 -27.70 16.06 30.83
N LYS A 87 -28.76 16.87 31.00
CA LYS A 87 -29.78 16.63 32.05
C LYS A 87 -30.48 15.28 31.89
N LYS A 88 -30.88 14.91 30.67
CA LYS A 88 -31.48 13.59 30.39
C LYS A 88 -30.50 12.45 30.69
N ILE A 89 -29.21 12.65 30.42
CA ILE A 89 -28.17 11.68 30.75
C ILE A 89 -27.99 11.58 32.28
N GLN A 90 -28.03 12.71 33.00
CA GLN A 90 -27.93 12.77 34.47
C GLN A 90 -29.10 12.05 35.16
N GLU A 91 -30.30 12.05 34.58
CA GLU A 91 -31.45 11.27 35.07
C GLU A 91 -31.18 9.75 35.05
N ILE A 92 -30.38 9.28 34.09
CA ILE A 92 -30.02 7.87 33.93
C ILE A 92 -28.73 7.54 34.71
N ILE A 93 -27.77 8.45 34.75
CA ILE A 93 -26.45 8.29 35.37
C ILE A 93 -26.22 9.49 36.31
N PRO A 94 -26.54 9.39 37.61
CA PRO A 94 -26.54 10.54 38.54
C PRO A 94 -25.20 11.22 38.80
N LYS A 95 -24.08 10.63 38.33
CA LYS A 95 -22.70 11.14 38.52
C LYS A 95 -22.10 11.75 37.25
N THR A 96 -22.90 12.09 36.24
CA THR A 96 -22.37 12.71 35.01
C THR A 96 -22.01 14.18 35.20
N PRO A 97 -20.83 14.61 34.70
CA PRO A 97 -20.38 16.01 34.70
C PRO A 97 -21.35 16.95 33.96
N ASP A 98 -21.30 18.24 34.32
CA ASP A 98 -22.10 19.29 33.67
C ASP A 98 -21.64 19.64 32.25
N GLU A 99 -20.43 19.24 31.88
CA GLU A 99 -19.86 19.42 30.55
C GLU A 99 -19.33 18.10 30.01
N LEU A 100 -19.82 17.73 28.83
CA LEU A 100 -19.44 16.53 28.10
C LEU A 100 -19.28 16.87 26.63
N TYR A 101 -18.39 16.14 25.97
CA TYR A 101 -18.06 16.30 24.56
C TYR A 101 -18.30 15.01 23.81
N ALA A 102 -19.06 15.05 22.73
CA ALA A 102 -19.31 13.90 21.86
C ALA A 102 -18.37 13.93 20.64
N PRO A 103 -17.87 12.77 20.20
CA PRO A 103 -17.08 12.68 18.99
C PRO A 103 -17.98 12.84 17.76
N TYR A 104 -17.44 13.56 16.77
CA TYR A 104 -18.01 13.75 15.46
C TYR A 104 -16.90 13.47 14.44
N ALA A 105 -17.23 12.80 13.33
CA ALA A 105 -16.24 12.45 12.33
C ALA A 105 -16.76 12.73 10.92
N VAL A 106 -15.92 13.33 10.07
CA VAL A 106 -16.14 13.53 8.63
C VAL A 106 -15.12 12.69 7.89
N GLY A 107 -15.51 11.87 6.92
CA GLY A 107 -14.56 10.94 6.27
C GLY A 107 -14.71 10.82 4.76
N VAL A 108 -13.60 10.98 4.05
CA VAL A 108 -13.51 10.81 2.59
C VAL A 108 -13.03 9.40 2.27
N THR A 109 -13.57 8.80 1.20
CA THR A 109 -13.13 7.50 0.69
C THR A 109 -12.65 7.60 -0.76
N SER A 110 -11.78 6.69 -1.19
CA SER A 110 -11.34 6.63 -2.58
C SER A 110 -10.89 5.22 -2.92
N ASP A 111 -11.10 4.80 -4.16
CA ASP A 111 -10.53 3.55 -4.68
C ASP A 111 -9.04 3.74 -5.07
N PHE A 112 -8.54 4.98 -5.02
CA PHE A 112 -7.15 5.34 -5.29
C PHE A 112 -6.45 5.84 -4.01
N PRO A 113 -5.12 5.67 -3.88
CA PRO A 113 -4.34 6.09 -2.70
C PRO A 113 -4.13 7.62 -2.62
N LEU A 114 -5.22 8.39 -2.67
CA LEU A 114 -5.21 9.85 -2.72
C LEU A 114 -5.13 10.48 -1.32
N HIS A 115 -4.17 10.03 -0.49
CA HIS A 115 -4.06 10.44 0.92
C HIS A 115 -3.93 11.96 1.10
N THR A 116 -3.03 12.60 0.33
CA THR A 116 -2.81 14.05 0.37
C THR A 116 -4.08 14.83 0.03
N PHE A 117 -4.82 14.37 -0.98
CA PHE A 117 -6.06 14.99 -1.42
C PHE A 117 -7.13 14.92 -0.36
N MET A 118 -7.40 13.72 0.17
CA MET A 118 -8.41 13.51 1.18
C MET A 118 -8.14 14.37 2.41
N ARG A 119 -6.87 14.50 2.84
CA ARG A 119 -6.52 15.34 3.99
C ARG A 119 -6.64 16.83 3.76
N LYS A 120 -6.04 17.36 2.69
CA LYS A 120 -6.13 18.80 2.37
C LYS A 120 -7.57 19.23 2.28
N TRP A 121 -8.41 18.37 1.72
CA TRP A 121 -9.80 18.69 1.60
C TRP A 121 -10.58 18.61 2.92
N LEU A 122 -10.35 17.57 3.75
CA LEU A 122 -10.93 17.53 5.10
C LEU A 122 -10.52 18.75 5.93
N LYS A 123 -9.27 19.21 5.80
CA LYS A 123 -8.78 20.46 6.41
C LYS A 123 -9.61 21.66 5.97
N SER A 124 -9.78 21.84 4.65
CA SER A 124 -10.60 22.92 4.11
C SER A 124 -12.06 22.88 4.56
N LEU A 125 -12.67 21.68 4.62
CA LEU A 125 -14.04 21.53 5.12
C LEU A 125 -14.17 21.94 6.58
N TYR A 126 -13.17 21.61 7.39
CA TYR A 126 -13.13 21.98 8.80
C TYR A 126 -12.94 23.50 8.99
N GLU A 127 -12.00 24.12 8.28
CA GLU A 127 -11.70 25.56 8.39
C GLU A 127 -12.86 26.46 7.97
N ILE A 128 -13.69 26.01 7.03
CA ILE A 128 -14.85 26.78 6.53
C ILE A 128 -16.03 26.73 7.52
N ASN A 129 -15.97 25.88 8.55
CA ASN A 129 -17.03 25.69 9.56
C ASN A 129 -18.41 25.59 8.91
N VAL A 130 -18.61 24.57 8.08
CA VAL A 130 -19.84 24.41 7.28
C VAL A 130 -21.02 24.10 8.19
N GLU A 131 -21.67 25.14 8.71
CA GLU A 131 -22.85 25.03 9.58
C GLU A 131 -24.14 24.69 8.81
N ASN A 132 -24.16 24.80 7.48
CA ASN A 132 -25.35 24.63 6.63
C ASN A 132 -25.21 23.48 5.61
N ASP A 133 -26.14 22.51 5.65
CA ASP A 133 -26.20 21.34 4.77
C ASP A 133 -26.15 21.67 3.27
N MET A 134 -26.85 22.72 2.81
CA MET A 134 -26.89 23.07 1.37
C MET A 134 -25.52 23.51 0.84
N LYS A 135 -24.75 24.28 1.62
CA LYS A 135 -23.39 24.70 1.20
C LYS A 135 -22.45 23.49 1.14
N PHE A 136 -22.66 22.54 2.04
CA PHE A 136 -21.82 21.36 2.12
C PHE A 136 -21.96 20.45 0.89
N THR A 137 -23.19 20.20 0.46
CA THR A 137 -23.45 19.42 -0.75
C THR A 137 -22.87 20.10 -1.97
N ASP A 138 -22.94 21.43 -2.05
CA ASP A 138 -22.37 22.20 -3.16
C ASP A 138 -20.84 22.11 -3.19
N TYR A 139 -20.17 22.22 -2.04
CA TYR A 139 -18.72 22.04 -1.96
C TYR A 139 -18.29 20.62 -2.33
N CYS A 140 -19.04 19.60 -1.88
CA CYS A 140 -18.75 18.21 -2.25
C CYS A 140 -18.98 17.95 -3.73
N HIS A 141 -20.07 18.49 -4.28
CA HIS A 141 -20.34 18.43 -5.71
C HIS A 141 -19.22 19.08 -6.51
N GLN A 142 -18.82 20.30 -6.13
CA GLN A 142 -17.75 21.01 -6.81
C GLN A 142 -16.46 20.19 -6.83
N VAL A 143 -16.04 19.63 -5.69
CA VAL A 143 -14.82 18.84 -5.64
C VAL A 143 -14.97 17.56 -6.47
N ILE A 144 -16.00 16.74 -6.26
CA ILE A 144 -16.18 15.47 -7.01
C ILE A 144 -16.22 15.71 -8.51
N PHE A 145 -17.02 16.68 -8.97
CA PHE A 145 -17.27 16.89 -10.40
C PHE A 145 -16.13 17.67 -11.09
N MET A 146 -15.41 18.52 -10.36
CA MET A 146 -14.21 19.16 -10.91
C MET A 146 -12.98 18.26 -10.86
N THR A 147 -12.86 17.37 -9.86
CA THR A 147 -11.80 16.36 -9.89
C THR A 147 -12.05 15.46 -11.08
N GLY A 148 -11.00 15.30 -11.90
CA GLY A 148 -10.91 14.42 -13.04
C GLY A 148 -10.59 12.95 -12.62
N LYS A 149 -10.93 11.93 -13.42
CA LYS A 149 -10.82 10.51 -13.10
C LYS A 149 -9.39 10.37 -13.46
N PRO A 150 -8.52 10.27 -12.45
CA PRO A 150 -7.13 10.44 -12.72
C PRO A 150 -6.76 9.31 -13.67
N SER A 151 -6.18 9.68 -14.79
CA SER A 151 -5.67 8.70 -15.74
C SER A 151 -4.25 8.35 -15.31
N PHE A 152 -3.90 7.09 -15.47
CA PHE A 152 -2.57 6.59 -15.15
C PHE A 152 -1.50 7.37 -15.92
N GLY A 153 -0.48 7.82 -15.21
CA GLY A 153 0.70 8.51 -15.76
C GLY A 153 0.57 10.01 -15.99
N ASN A 154 -0.65 10.56 -16.02
CA ASN A 154 -0.84 12.00 -16.25
C ASN A 154 -0.93 12.78 -14.94
N LEU A 155 -0.25 13.92 -14.88
CA LEU A 155 -0.35 14.90 -13.80
C LEU A 155 -1.53 15.83 -14.05
N TYR A 156 -2.45 15.90 -13.09
CA TYR A 156 -3.59 16.81 -13.12
C TYR A 156 -3.48 17.81 -11.98
N SER A 157 -3.52 19.10 -12.28
CA SER A 157 -3.56 20.16 -11.27
C SER A 157 -4.99 20.66 -11.11
N TYR A 158 -5.50 20.64 -9.88
CA TYR A 158 -6.81 21.13 -9.51
C TYR A 158 -6.67 22.29 -8.53
N ASP A 159 -7.42 23.36 -8.80
CA ASP A 159 -7.50 24.54 -7.95
C ASP A 159 -8.91 24.69 -7.42
N PHE A 160 -9.09 24.44 -6.12
CA PHE A 160 -10.36 24.59 -5.42
C PHE A 160 -10.37 25.94 -4.69
N GLY A 161 -10.32 27.04 -5.43
CA GLY A 161 -10.20 28.39 -4.87
C GLY A 161 -11.24 28.76 -3.80
N GLN A 162 -12.46 28.22 -3.88
CA GLN A 162 -13.49 28.42 -2.84
C GLN A 162 -13.18 27.67 -1.53
N LEU A 163 -12.45 26.56 -1.61
CA LEU A 163 -12.01 25.74 -0.49
C LEU A 163 -10.58 26.08 -0.03
N GLY A 164 -9.91 27.00 -0.72
CA GLY A 164 -8.60 27.51 -0.34
C GLY A 164 -7.43 26.54 -0.53
N PHE A 165 -7.59 25.47 -1.32
CA PHE A 165 -6.49 24.51 -1.57
C PHE A 165 -6.30 24.18 -3.04
N LYS A 166 -5.03 23.94 -3.40
CA LYS A 166 -4.61 23.41 -4.69
C LYS A 166 -3.97 22.05 -4.50
N ILE A 167 -4.14 21.19 -5.49
CA ILE A 167 -3.56 19.86 -5.47
C ILE A 167 -3.24 19.35 -6.85
N GLU A 168 -2.11 18.66 -6.90
CA GLU A 168 -1.68 17.88 -8.03
C GLU A 168 -1.94 16.40 -7.75
N ILE A 169 -2.64 15.75 -8.66
CA ILE A 169 -2.96 14.32 -8.61
C ILE A 169 -2.29 13.65 -9.80
N GLN A 170 -1.49 12.63 -9.51
CA GLN A 170 -0.92 11.76 -10.52
C GLN A 170 -1.05 10.32 -10.06
N LEU A 171 -1.71 9.51 -10.90
CA LEU A 171 -1.63 8.07 -10.74
C LEU A 171 -0.33 7.54 -11.36
N PRO A 172 0.21 6.42 -10.86
CA PRO A 172 1.34 5.76 -11.49
C PRO A 172 1.13 5.59 -12.99
N CYS A 173 2.18 5.68 -13.79
CA CYS A 173 2.10 5.20 -15.17
C CYS A 173 1.70 3.72 -15.16
N LEU A 174 0.81 3.31 -16.07
CA LEU A 174 0.60 1.88 -16.32
C LEU A 174 1.98 1.27 -16.59
N ASN A 175 2.28 0.17 -15.91
CA ASN A 175 3.55 -0.55 -16.05
C ASN A 175 4.81 0.24 -15.61
N GLY A 176 4.67 1.45 -15.05
CA GLY A 176 5.78 2.27 -14.59
C GLY A 176 6.15 2.04 -13.12
N LEU A 177 7.17 2.77 -12.65
CA LEU A 177 7.60 2.69 -11.25
C LEU A 177 6.53 3.26 -10.31
N LEU A 178 6.04 2.46 -9.37
CA LEU A 178 4.97 2.86 -8.45
C LEU A 178 5.45 3.99 -7.51
N PRO A 179 4.81 5.16 -7.41
CA PRO A 179 5.18 6.18 -6.43
C PRO A 179 4.90 5.73 -5.01
N ILE A 180 5.72 6.21 -4.07
CA ILE A 180 5.45 6.01 -2.65
C ILE A 180 4.20 6.84 -2.28
N PRO A 181 3.17 6.27 -1.64
CA PRO A 181 1.88 6.94 -1.40
C PRO A 181 1.98 8.25 -0.60
N THR A 182 2.92 8.32 0.35
CA THR A 182 3.16 9.49 1.20
C THR A 182 4.66 9.72 1.40
N SER A 183 5.04 10.78 2.12
CA SER A 183 6.44 10.96 2.53
C SER A 183 6.93 9.76 3.33
N ILE A 184 8.01 9.11 2.88
CA ILE A 184 8.64 8.02 3.63
C ILE A 184 9.64 8.52 4.67
N LEU A 185 10.02 9.79 4.60
CA LEU A 185 11.01 10.38 5.50
C LEU A 185 10.67 10.17 6.99
N PRO A 186 9.42 10.37 7.47
CA PRO A 186 9.10 10.14 8.88
C PRO A 186 9.37 8.70 9.33
N LEU A 187 9.19 7.70 8.47
CA LEU A 187 9.49 6.31 8.80
C LEU A 187 10.99 6.11 9.07
N PHE A 188 11.85 6.69 8.22
CA PHE A 188 13.30 6.67 8.42
C PHE A 188 13.73 7.44 9.68
N GLU A 189 13.04 8.52 10.03
CA GLU A 189 13.31 9.27 11.26
C GLU A 189 12.89 8.51 12.52
N MET A 190 11.82 7.70 12.45
CA MET A 190 11.29 6.93 13.59
C MET A 190 12.15 5.70 13.91
N ILE A 191 12.46 4.85 12.92
CA ILE A 191 13.14 3.56 13.16
C ILE A 191 14.56 3.47 12.56
N GLY A 192 15.05 4.53 11.92
CA GLY A 192 16.36 4.56 11.28
C GLY A 192 16.44 3.72 9.99
N ILE A 193 17.54 3.88 9.25
CA ILE A 193 17.78 3.14 8.00
C ILE A 193 17.85 1.64 8.29
N ASP A 194 18.56 1.25 9.36
CA ASP A 194 18.69 -0.15 9.78
C ASP A 194 17.32 -0.79 10.07
N GLY A 195 16.44 -0.08 10.79
CA GLY A 195 15.09 -0.55 11.09
C GLY A 195 14.24 -0.69 9.83
N VAL A 196 14.28 0.31 8.93
CA VAL A 196 13.53 0.24 7.66
C VAL A 196 13.99 -0.94 6.81
N LEU A 197 15.30 -1.16 6.67
CA LEU A 197 15.83 -2.29 5.90
C LEU A 197 15.49 -3.63 6.52
N ALA A 198 15.56 -3.75 7.86
CA ALA A 198 15.17 -4.96 8.56
C ALA A 198 13.70 -5.33 8.30
N VAL A 199 12.79 -4.34 8.41
CA VAL A 199 11.36 -4.56 8.17
C VAL A 199 11.08 -4.85 6.70
N TRP A 200 11.71 -4.13 5.78
CA TRP A 200 11.54 -4.35 4.34
C TRP A 200 12.02 -5.73 3.88
N LEU A 201 13.16 -6.20 4.39
CA LEU A 201 13.64 -7.56 4.15
C LEU A 201 12.68 -8.61 4.70
N ALA A 202 12.19 -8.43 5.92
CA ALA A 202 11.20 -9.33 6.52
C ALA A 202 9.92 -9.43 5.68
N LEU A 203 9.47 -8.32 5.09
CA LEU A 203 8.33 -8.31 4.18
C LEU A 203 8.63 -9.04 2.85
N LEU A 204 9.83 -8.89 2.28
CA LEU A 204 10.23 -9.65 1.08
C LEU A 204 10.25 -11.17 1.34
N GLU A 205 10.55 -11.58 2.57
CA GLU A 205 10.54 -12.98 3.00
C GLU A 205 9.18 -13.46 3.53
N GLU A 206 8.13 -12.63 3.45
CA GLU A 206 6.79 -12.92 3.98
C GLU A 206 6.77 -13.31 5.47
N GLU A 207 7.59 -12.65 6.29
CA GLU A 207 7.48 -12.76 7.74
C GLU A 207 6.24 -12.03 8.28
N LYS A 208 5.77 -12.46 9.45
CA LYS A 208 4.74 -11.73 10.20
C LYS A 208 5.33 -10.41 10.72
N VAL A 209 4.70 -9.29 10.43
CA VAL A 209 5.14 -7.97 10.90
C VAL A 209 4.01 -7.26 11.66
N ILE A 210 4.32 -6.81 12.87
CA ILE A 210 3.45 -5.93 13.67
C ILE A 210 4.14 -4.58 13.82
N ILE A 211 3.45 -3.51 13.46
CA ILE A 211 3.89 -2.14 13.66
C ILE A 211 3.00 -1.50 14.72
N THR A 212 3.56 -0.82 15.72
CA THR A 212 2.81 -0.09 16.73
C THR A 212 3.18 1.39 16.78
N SER A 213 2.20 2.25 17.04
CA SER A 213 2.37 3.67 17.34
C SER A 213 1.14 4.22 18.06
N THR A 214 1.33 5.31 18.80
CA THR A 214 0.28 6.18 19.31
C THR A 214 -0.38 6.98 18.19
N SER A 215 0.31 7.22 17.06
CA SER A 215 -0.24 7.90 15.89
C SER A 215 -0.76 6.90 14.87
N LYS A 216 -2.10 6.86 14.69
CA LYS A 216 -2.76 6.08 13.63
C LYS A 216 -2.30 6.50 12.23
N THR A 217 -2.00 7.78 12.04
CA THR A 217 -1.40 8.28 10.80
C THR A 217 -0.06 7.61 10.54
N ALA A 218 0.83 7.60 11.54
CA ALA A 218 2.16 7.01 11.40
C ALA A 218 2.07 5.51 11.11
N LEU A 219 1.17 4.79 11.79
CA LEU A 219 0.87 3.37 11.54
C LEU A 219 0.51 3.10 10.08
N VAL A 220 -0.56 3.73 9.58
CA VAL A 220 -1.11 3.47 8.25
C VAL A 220 -0.14 3.87 7.15
N TYR A 221 0.46 5.06 7.25
CA TYR A 221 1.40 5.51 6.22
C TYR A 221 2.72 4.76 6.21
N SER A 222 3.20 4.28 7.37
CA SER A 222 4.37 3.40 7.40
C SER A 222 4.09 2.09 6.69
N ILE A 223 2.91 1.49 6.93
CA ILE A 223 2.48 0.24 6.30
C ILE A 223 2.32 0.40 4.78
N GLU A 224 1.58 1.41 4.34
CA GLU A 224 1.36 1.66 2.91
C GLU A 224 2.66 2.00 2.17
N ASN A 225 3.55 2.80 2.79
CA ASN A 225 4.86 3.10 2.22
C ASN A 225 5.73 1.84 2.12
N LEU A 226 5.81 1.02 3.18
CA LEU A 226 6.58 -0.24 3.17
C LEU A 226 6.06 -1.21 2.10
N LYS A 227 4.75 -1.35 1.95
CA LYS A 227 4.14 -2.14 0.88
C LYS A 227 4.55 -1.65 -0.51
N SER A 228 4.54 -0.34 -0.73
CA SER A 228 4.94 0.23 -2.03
C SER A 228 6.40 -0.07 -2.40
N LEU A 229 7.28 -0.24 -1.41
CA LEU A 229 8.70 -0.58 -1.62
C LEU A 229 8.93 -2.05 -2.01
N LEU A 230 7.91 -2.91 -1.97
CA LEU A 230 8.02 -4.29 -2.43
C LEU A 230 7.97 -4.41 -3.96
N PHE A 231 7.59 -3.34 -4.67
CA PHE A 231 7.51 -3.32 -6.13
C PHE A 231 8.81 -3.88 -6.76
N PRO A 232 8.72 -4.82 -7.72
CA PRO A 232 7.56 -5.20 -8.53
C PRO A 232 6.61 -6.22 -7.88
N PHE A 233 6.87 -6.64 -6.64
CA PHE A 233 5.99 -7.52 -5.90
C PHE A 233 4.83 -6.75 -5.28
N GLU A 234 3.71 -7.44 -5.12
CA GLU A 234 2.55 -6.93 -4.40
C GLU A 234 2.37 -7.75 -3.13
N TRP A 235 2.12 -7.09 -2.00
CA TRP A 235 1.80 -7.81 -0.77
C TRP A 235 0.48 -8.56 -0.91
N CYS A 236 0.55 -9.89 -1.04
CA CYS A 236 -0.63 -10.74 -1.26
C CYS A 236 -1.25 -11.29 0.04
N ASN A 237 -0.58 -11.11 1.18
CA ASN A 237 -1.00 -11.63 2.48
C ASN A 237 -1.94 -10.65 3.21
N ILE A 238 -2.39 -11.03 4.40
CA ILE A 238 -3.29 -10.20 5.21
C ILE A 238 -2.60 -8.87 5.53
N CYS A 239 -3.31 -7.76 5.32
CA CYS A 239 -2.88 -6.42 5.69
C CYS A 239 -3.98 -5.72 6.48
N ILE A 240 -3.68 -5.24 7.68
CA ILE A 240 -4.60 -4.45 8.51
C ILE A 240 -3.84 -3.25 9.07
N ASP A 241 -4.04 -2.08 8.50
CA ASP A 241 -3.22 -0.90 8.84
C ASP A 241 -3.45 -0.36 10.26
N SER A 242 -4.64 -0.59 10.81
CA SER A 242 -5.01 -0.25 12.17
C SER A 242 -5.99 -1.28 12.70
N LEU A 243 -5.49 -2.24 13.46
CA LEU A 243 -6.24 -3.35 14.04
C LEU A 243 -7.23 -2.83 15.09
N PRO A 244 -8.54 -3.08 14.95
CA PRO A 244 -9.52 -2.85 16.01
C PRO A 244 -9.29 -3.80 17.19
N TYR A 245 -9.58 -3.36 18.42
CA TYR A 245 -9.38 -4.20 19.62
C TYR A 245 -10.17 -5.51 19.56
N SER A 246 -11.36 -5.50 18.97
CA SER A 246 -12.18 -6.71 18.78
C SER A 246 -11.52 -7.80 17.94
N LEU A 247 -10.48 -7.46 17.17
CA LEU A 247 -9.69 -8.37 16.35
C LEU A 247 -8.29 -8.60 16.94
N ILE A 248 -8.02 -8.23 18.21
CA ILE A 248 -6.69 -8.35 18.81
C ILE A 248 -6.14 -9.78 18.77
N ASP A 249 -6.97 -10.80 18.93
CA ASP A 249 -6.56 -12.20 18.88
C ASP A 249 -6.01 -12.63 17.50
N TYR A 250 -6.26 -11.86 16.44
CA TYR A 250 -5.72 -12.17 15.10
C TYR A 250 -4.20 -12.01 15.02
N VAL A 251 -3.56 -11.33 15.97
CA VAL A 251 -2.09 -11.25 16.02
C VAL A 251 -1.43 -12.61 16.26
N SER A 252 -2.15 -13.60 16.79
CA SER A 252 -1.65 -15.00 16.88
C SER A 252 -2.03 -15.85 15.65
N SER A 253 -2.42 -15.23 14.53
CA SER A 253 -2.73 -15.96 13.31
C SER A 253 -1.52 -16.78 12.84
N PRO A 254 -1.71 -18.04 12.41
CA PRO A 254 -0.62 -18.83 11.83
C PRO A 254 -0.21 -18.31 10.44
N MET A 255 -1.07 -17.55 9.77
CA MET A 255 -0.80 -16.98 8.44
C MET A 255 0.13 -15.77 8.54
N THR A 256 0.90 -15.52 7.48
CA THR A 256 1.65 -14.27 7.32
C THR A 256 0.70 -13.07 7.27
N TYR A 257 1.12 -11.98 7.92
CA TYR A 257 0.37 -10.74 7.95
C TYR A 257 1.29 -9.53 8.12
N LEU A 258 0.77 -8.37 7.73
CA LEU A 258 1.28 -7.05 8.08
C LEU A 258 0.17 -6.31 8.83
N MET A 259 0.38 -6.03 10.12
CA MET A 259 -0.64 -5.42 10.96
C MET A 259 -0.11 -4.19 11.69
N GLY A 260 -0.89 -3.11 11.65
CA GLY A 260 -0.71 -1.95 12.51
C GLY A 260 -1.55 -2.10 13.77
N VAL A 261 -0.93 -2.00 14.94
CA VAL A 261 -1.57 -2.12 16.24
C VAL A 261 -1.45 -0.79 16.98
N PRO A 262 -2.57 -0.10 17.29
CA PRO A 262 -2.54 1.08 18.15
C PRO A 262 -1.81 0.79 19.47
N SER A 263 -0.92 1.68 19.91
CA SER A 263 -0.10 1.43 21.11
C SER A 263 -0.90 1.27 22.41
N GLU A 264 -2.16 1.69 22.41
CA GLU A 264 -3.12 1.40 23.49
C GLU A 264 -3.27 -0.11 23.74
N TYR A 265 -3.06 -0.95 22.73
CA TYR A 265 -3.19 -2.42 22.82
C TYR A 265 -1.83 -3.13 22.99
N LYS A 266 -0.74 -2.36 23.08
CA LYS A 266 0.63 -2.87 23.07
C LYS A 266 0.87 -3.96 24.11
N GLU A 267 0.46 -3.72 25.35
CA GLU A 267 0.71 -4.67 26.45
C GLU A 267 0.03 -6.02 26.21
N ASP A 268 -1.19 -6.01 25.67
CA ASP A 268 -1.95 -7.23 25.42
C ASP A 268 -1.42 -7.97 24.19
N VAL A 269 -1.07 -7.25 23.13
CA VAL A 269 -0.41 -7.83 21.96
C VAL A 269 0.93 -8.45 22.32
N GLU A 270 1.78 -7.76 23.10
CA GLU A 270 3.08 -8.31 23.55
C GLU A 270 2.94 -9.61 24.37
N LYS A 271 1.84 -9.76 25.13
CA LYS A 271 1.52 -11.01 25.85
C LYS A 271 1.11 -12.12 24.88
N ILE A 272 0.25 -11.82 23.90
CA ILE A 272 -0.25 -12.79 22.93
C ILE A 272 0.89 -13.31 22.05
N ILE A 273 1.71 -12.40 21.50
CA ILE A 273 2.80 -12.76 20.57
C ILE A 273 4.08 -13.23 21.28
N LYS A 274 4.04 -13.45 22.59
CA LYS A 274 5.24 -13.74 23.39
C LYS A 274 6.08 -14.88 22.82
N ASN A 275 5.42 -15.91 22.28
CA ASN A 275 6.01 -17.11 21.70
C ASN A 275 5.80 -17.21 20.17
N GLU A 276 5.35 -16.14 19.52
CA GLU A 276 5.13 -16.10 18.07
C GLU A 276 6.39 -15.59 17.37
N GLU A 277 6.66 -16.16 16.19
CA GLU A 277 7.71 -15.66 15.30
C GLU A 277 7.20 -14.44 14.53
N VAL A 278 7.55 -13.25 15.03
CA VAL A 278 7.05 -11.98 14.50
C VAL A 278 8.12 -10.90 14.59
N VAL A 279 8.16 -10.04 13.57
CA VAL A 279 8.91 -8.79 13.59
C VAL A 279 8.01 -7.73 14.21
N TYR A 280 8.37 -7.30 15.41
CA TYR A 280 7.66 -6.29 16.17
C TYR A 280 8.38 -4.95 16.08
N VAL A 281 7.68 -3.95 15.56
CA VAL A 281 8.18 -2.59 15.31
C VAL A 281 7.41 -1.61 16.18
N ASP A 282 8.09 -0.86 17.02
CA ASP A 282 7.53 0.23 17.79
C ASP A 282 8.07 1.55 17.22
N LEU A 283 7.21 2.27 16.48
CA LEU A 283 7.56 3.53 15.83
C LEU A 283 7.83 4.65 16.83
N ASP A 284 7.21 4.60 18.01
CA ASP A 284 7.30 5.67 19.01
C ASP A 284 8.62 5.58 19.79
N SER A 285 9.08 4.36 20.06
CA SER A 285 10.39 4.13 20.68
C SER A 285 11.54 3.91 19.69
N GLY A 286 11.24 3.77 18.40
CA GLY A 286 12.22 3.49 17.35
C GLY A 286 12.80 2.08 17.43
N VAL A 287 12.10 1.15 18.05
CA VAL A 287 12.61 -0.19 18.35
C VAL A 287 12.06 -1.22 17.36
N VAL A 288 12.96 -1.96 16.72
CA VAL A 288 12.64 -3.13 15.88
C VAL A 288 13.16 -4.39 16.58
N LYS A 289 12.26 -5.34 16.86
CA LYS A 289 12.59 -6.64 17.47
C LYS A 289 12.12 -7.74 16.52
N SER A 290 13.04 -8.56 16.04
CA SER A 290 12.67 -9.81 15.36
C SER A 290 12.72 -10.97 16.35
N LYS A 291 11.66 -11.79 16.38
CA LYS A 291 11.59 -13.05 17.13
C LYS A 291 11.42 -14.25 16.20
N GLY A 292 12.02 -14.20 15.00
CA GLY A 292 11.90 -15.26 13.99
C GLY A 292 13.21 -15.96 13.65
N ILE A 293 13.19 -16.66 12.52
CA ILE A 293 14.36 -17.30 11.94
C ILE A 293 15.37 -16.23 11.53
N ILE A 294 16.56 -16.26 12.12
CA ILE A 294 17.65 -15.37 11.70
C ILE A 294 18.18 -15.90 10.36
N ARG A 295 17.82 -15.25 9.27
CA ARG A 295 18.37 -15.53 7.94
C ARG A 295 19.62 -14.70 7.67
N GLU A 296 20.51 -15.22 6.83
CA GLU A 296 21.65 -14.45 6.35
C GLU A 296 21.17 -13.28 5.49
N VAL A 297 21.56 -12.07 5.88
CA VAL A 297 21.27 -10.85 5.11
C VAL A 297 22.25 -10.76 3.93
N PRO A 298 21.77 -10.62 2.68
CA PRO A 298 22.63 -10.46 1.51
C PRO A 298 23.64 -9.32 1.69
N LYS A 299 24.91 -9.51 1.35
CA LYS A 299 25.95 -8.48 1.54
C LYS A 299 25.66 -7.19 0.76
N LEU A 300 24.88 -7.29 -0.32
CA LEU A 300 24.42 -6.16 -1.12
C LEU A 300 23.64 -5.13 -0.28
N ILE A 301 23.03 -5.54 0.84
CA ILE A 301 22.35 -4.64 1.77
C ILE A 301 23.29 -3.61 2.39
N ASN A 302 24.58 -3.91 2.54
CA ASN A 302 25.55 -2.90 3.00
C ASN A 302 25.69 -1.75 1.99
N THR A 303 25.69 -2.07 0.69
CA THR A 303 25.70 -1.04 -0.37
C THR A 303 24.43 -0.21 -0.32
N VAL A 304 23.27 -0.86 -0.22
CA VAL A 304 21.97 -0.19 -0.07
C VAL A 304 21.95 0.73 1.15
N TYR A 305 22.48 0.28 2.29
CA TYR A 305 22.57 1.07 3.51
C TYR A 305 23.40 2.35 3.29
N HIS A 306 24.57 2.23 2.66
CA HIS A 306 25.42 3.39 2.39
C HIS A 306 24.76 4.38 1.42
N GLU A 307 24.11 3.89 0.36
CA GLU A 307 23.37 4.75 -0.58
C GLU A 307 22.21 5.47 0.11
N LEU A 308 21.42 4.76 0.92
CA LEU A 308 20.33 5.35 1.70
C LEU A 308 20.86 6.37 2.70
N LYS A 309 22.00 6.10 3.35
CA LYS A 309 22.63 7.01 4.30
C LYS A 309 23.10 8.30 3.62
N ASP A 310 23.69 8.19 2.44
CA ASP A 310 24.12 9.36 1.66
C ASP A 310 22.93 10.23 1.24
N VAL A 311 21.85 9.60 0.76
CA VAL A 311 20.62 10.31 0.39
C VAL A 311 19.96 10.93 1.63
N PHE A 312 19.88 10.18 2.73
CA PHE A 312 19.30 10.66 3.99
C PHE A 312 20.07 11.87 4.52
N ASN A 313 21.40 11.88 4.45
CA ASN A 313 22.22 13.00 4.94
C ASN A 313 22.12 14.25 4.05
N LYS A 314 21.80 14.11 2.76
CA LYS A 314 21.65 15.23 1.82
C LYS A 314 20.31 15.97 1.97
N ARG A 315 19.38 15.46 2.78
CA ARG A 315 18.07 16.10 2.97
C ARG A 315 18.24 17.50 3.58
N GLU A 316 17.61 18.51 2.98
CA GLU A 316 17.61 19.85 3.55
C GLU A 316 16.69 19.88 4.78
N TYR A 317 17.29 20.08 5.95
CA TYR A 317 16.60 20.14 7.24
C TYR A 317 15.68 21.37 7.28
N SER A 318 14.37 21.17 7.19
CA SER A 318 13.41 22.22 7.54
C SER A 318 13.08 22.03 9.02
N ASN A 319 13.76 22.74 9.91
CA ASN A 319 13.43 22.83 11.34
C ASN A 319 12.10 23.59 11.54
N GLY A 320 11.02 23.08 10.96
CA GLY A 320 9.66 23.45 11.36
C GLY A 320 9.26 22.54 12.52
N ASN A 321 8.60 23.09 13.53
CA ASN A 321 7.87 22.29 14.52
C ASN A 321 6.74 21.52 13.81
N ILE A 322 7.06 20.41 13.14
CA ILE A 322 6.07 19.61 12.42
C ILE A 322 5.33 18.66 13.39
N ASN A 323 5.83 18.49 14.61
CA ASN A 323 5.19 17.68 15.65
C ASN A 323 3.98 18.36 16.33
N SER A 324 3.59 19.56 15.89
CA SER A 324 2.40 20.26 16.40
C SER A 324 1.30 20.46 15.36
N ASP A 325 1.48 19.98 14.11
CA ASP A 325 0.45 20.12 13.10
C ASP A 325 -0.61 19.02 13.22
N ILE A 326 -1.84 19.45 13.46
CA ILE A 326 -3.05 18.62 13.62
C ILE A 326 -3.31 17.77 12.36
N PHE A 327 -2.84 18.21 11.19
CA PHE A 327 -3.08 17.53 9.90
C PHE A 327 -1.92 16.64 9.44
N ASP A 328 -0.84 16.55 10.22
CA ASP A 328 0.37 15.81 9.92
C ASP A 328 1.02 16.18 8.57
N GLU A 329 1.21 17.47 8.28
CA GLU A 329 1.79 17.95 7.01
C GLU A 329 3.14 17.31 6.65
N LYS A 330 3.89 16.75 7.62
CA LYS A 330 5.13 15.99 7.35
C LYS A 330 4.96 14.89 6.30
N TYR A 331 3.79 14.26 6.22
CA TYR A 331 3.56 13.16 5.28
C TYR A 331 3.29 13.63 3.84
N TYR A 332 3.24 14.95 3.59
CA TYR A 332 2.88 15.54 2.29
C TYR A 332 3.84 16.63 1.82
N LEU A 333 5.00 16.76 2.47
CA LEU A 333 6.00 17.74 2.08
C LEU A 333 6.51 17.43 0.67
N HIS A 334 6.28 18.32 -0.29
CA HIS A 334 6.84 18.24 -1.65
C HIS A 334 8.37 18.03 -1.65
N LYS A 335 9.07 18.58 -0.65
CA LYS A 335 10.51 18.37 -0.45
C LYS A 335 10.91 16.91 -0.20
N SER A 336 9.97 16.04 0.15
CA SER A 336 10.22 14.62 0.32
C SER A 336 10.10 13.81 -0.97
N GLU A 337 9.65 14.39 -2.09
CA GLU A 337 9.56 13.68 -3.36
C GLU A 337 10.92 13.19 -3.86
N GLU A 338 11.97 14.00 -3.70
CA GLU A 338 13.34 13.60 -4.06
C GLU A 338 13.83 12.43 -3.20
N PHE A 339 13.60 12.51 -1.89
CA PHE A 339 13.95 11.43 -0.96
C PHE A 339 13.17 10.15 -1.27
N ASN A 340 11.85 10.27 -1.49
CA ASN A 340 10.98 9.16 -1.89
C ASN A 340 11.46 8.50 -3.18
N CYS A 341 11.78 9.30 -4.20
CA CYS A 341 12.28 8.79 -5.48
C CYS A 341 13.60 8.03 -5.27
N ALA A 342 14.53 8.60 -4.51
CA ALA A 342 15.82 7.99 -4.24
C ALA A 342 15.70 6.65 -3.49
N VAL A 343 14.94 6.60 -2.39
CA VAL A 343 14.70 5.36 -1.64
C VAL A 343 14.09 4.29 -2.54
N ARG A 344 13.07 4.66 -3.31
CA ARG A 344 12.39 3.76 -4.24
C ARG A 344 13.34 3.19 -5.29
N ILE A 345 14.18 4.04 -5.91
CA ILE A 345 15.15 3.61 -6.92
C ILE A 345 16.20 2.67 -6.32
N ILE A 346 16.73 2.98 -5.14
CA ILE A 346 17.74 2.15 -4.46
C ILE A 346 17.17 0.75 -4.18
N LEU A 347 15.98 0.66 -3.58
CA LEU A 347 15.38 -0.62 -3.22
C LEU A 347 14.88 -1.40 -4.44
N PHE A 348 14.34 -0.72 -5.46
CA PHE A 348 13.97 -1.36 -6.73
C PHE A 348 15.19 -1.91 -7.46
N LYS A 349 16.32 -1.17 -7.46
CA LYS A 349 17.59 -1.62 -8.01
C LYS A 349 18.10 -2.87 -7.29
N PHE A 350 17.99 -2.94 -5.96
CA PHE A 350 18.32 -4.15 -5.21
C PHE A 350 17.55 -5.37 -5.73
N ILE A 351 16.22 -5.27 -5.86
CA ILE A 351 15.40 -6.39 -6.34
C ILE A 351 15.82 -6.81 -7.75
N ASN A 352 16.08 -5.85 -8.64
CA ASN A 352 16.56 -6.15 -9.99
C ASN A 352 17.90 -6.89 -10.00
N VAL A 353 18.85 -6.48 -9.15
CA VAL A 353 20.15 -7.16 -9.02
C VAL A 353 19.99 -8.57 -8.43
N MET A 354 19.07 -8.75 -7.49
CA MET A 354 18.79 -10.06 -6.88
C MET A 354 18.14 -11.03 -7.86
N LEU A 355 17.34 -10.52 -8.80
CA LEU A 355 16.69 -11.29 -9.86
C LEU A 355 17.42 -11.20 -11.21
N ASN A 356 18.73 -10.88 -11.20
CA ASN A 356 19.49 -10.84 -12.44
C ASN A 356 19.38 -12.16 -13.22
N GLU A 357 19.10 -12.08 -14.52
CA GLU A 357 18.95 -13.23 -15.43
C GLU A 357 17.83 -14.21 -15.03
N TYR A 358 16.88 -13.82 -14.16
CA TYR A 358 15.82 -14.74 -13.71
C TYR A 358 14.96 -15.28 -14.87
N ARG A 359 14.86 -14.55 -15.99
CA ARG A 359 14.10 -14.95 -17.18
C ARG A 359 14.61 -16.25 -17.81
N ASP A 360 15.91 -16.55 -17.68
CA ASP A 360 16.52 -17.77 -18.23
C ASP A 360 16.06 -19.03 -17.50
N TYR A 361 15.47 -18.85 -16.31
CA TYR A 361 14.96 -19.90 -15.46
C TYR A 361 13.43 -19.98 -15.49
N ILE A 362 12.78 -19.23 -16.38
CA ILE A 362 11.34 -19.30 -16.60
C ILE A 362 11.05 -20.29 -17.73
N GLY A 363 10.26 -21.30 -17.40
CA GLY A 363 9.69 -22.26 -18.34
C GLY A 363 8.16 -22.19 -18.39
N TYR A 364 7.60 -22.93 -19.34
CA TYR A 364 6.15 -23.12 -19.48
C TYR A 364 5.83 -24.60 -19.38
N THR A 365 4.81 -24.92 -18.59
CA THR A 365 4.25 -26.27 -18.49
C THR A 365 2.74 -26.24 -18.72
N TRP A 366 2.18 -27.39 -19.06
CA TRP A 366 0.75 -27.55 -19.34
C TRP A 366 0.09 -28.28 -18.18
N ILE A 367 -0.82 -27.62 -17.47
CA ILE A 367 -1.61 -28.23 -16.38
C ILE A 367 -3.09 -28.06 -16.71
N ALA A 368 -3.79 -29.18 -16.93
CA ALA A 368 -5.24 -29.20 -17.20
C ALA A 368 -5.67 -28.22 -18.31
N ASP A 369 -5.00 -28.30 -19.47
CA ASP A 369 -5.23 -27.46 -20.66
C ASP A 369 -4.99 -25.95 -20.44
N LYS A 370 -4.29 -25.58 -19.36
CA LYS A 370 -3.82 -24.22 -19.11
C LYS A 370 -2.30 -24.18 -19.11
N GLU A 371 -1.74 -23.24 -19.87
CA GLU A 371 -0.34 -22.90 -19.82
C GLU A 371 -0.04 -22.24 -18.47
N SER A 372 0.91 -22.79 -17.73
CA SER A 372 1.37 -22.30 -16.44
C SER A 372 2.85 -21.97 -16.53
N VAL A 373 3.19 -20.78 -16.06
CA VAL A 373 4.59 -20.37 -15.89
C VAL A 373 5.20 -21.17 -14.75
N VAL A 374 6.40 -21.70 -14.96
CA VAL A 374 7.21 -22.41 -13.94
C VAL A 374 8.54 -21.71 -13.84
N PHE A 375 9.07 -21.59 -12.62
CA PHE A 375 10.37 -21.01 -12.37
C PHE A 375 11.28 -22.05 -11.72
N SER A 376 12.45 -22.29 -12.32
CA SER A 376 13.46 -23.23 -11.82
C SER A 376 14.25 -22.60 -10.65
N SER A 377 13.61 -22.45 -9.50
CA SER A 377 14.17 -21.78 -8.32
C SER A 377 15.48 -22.41 -7.83
N GLU A 378 15.57 -23.73 -7.81
CA GLU A 378 16.78 -24.45 -7.37
C GLU A 378 17.99 -24.16 -8.27
N GLU A 379 17.78 -24.15 -9.59
CA GLU A 379 18.83 -23.90 -10.57
C GLU A 379 19.28 -22.43 -10.52
N PHE A 380 18.32 -21.50 -10.38
CA PHE A 380 18.62 -20.08 -10.17
C PHE A 380 19.49 -19.90 -8.92
N ILE A 381 19.06 -20.40 -7.76
CA ILE A 381 19.77 -20.26 -6.47
C ILE A 381 21.17 -20.86 -6.56
N TYR A 382 21.33 -22.00 -7.24
CA TYR A 382 22.63 -22.65 -7.40
C TYR A 382 23.65 -21.76 -8.13
N ASN A 383 23.20 -21.00 -9.13
CA ASN A 383 24.02 -20.07 -9.91
C ASN A 383 24.22 -18.70 -9.23
N GLN A 384 23.62 -18.47 -8.06
CA GLN A 384 23.78 -17.23 -7.29
C GLN A 384 24.92 -17.32 -6.24
N PRO A 385 25.51 -16.17 -5.86
CA PRO A 385 26.44 -16.08 -4.74
C PRO A 385 25.89 -16.71 -3.45
N SER A 386 26.77 -17.30 -2.64
CA SER A 386 26.34 -18.04 -1.45
C SER A 386 25.65 -17.17 -0.38
N ASP A 387 26.02 -15.88 -0.30
CA ASP A 387 25.58 -14.94 0.73
C ASP A 387 24.10 -14.54 0.65
N ARG A 388 23.40 -14.95 -0.41
CA ARG A 388 22.00 -14.57 -0.68
C ARG A 388 21.08 -15.75 -0.93
N ARG A 389 21.59 -16.98 -0.81
CA ARG A 389 20.82 -18.19 -1.15
C ARG A 389 19.65 -18.40 -0.21
N ASP A 390 19.85 -18.19 1.09
CA ASP A 390 18.81 -18.36 2.10
C ASP A 390 17.67 -17.33 1.91
N PHE A 391 18.03 -16.07 1.67
CA PHE A 391 17.08 -15.00 1.33
C PHE A 391 16.29 -15.34 0.05
N LEU A 392 16.98 -15.74 -1.03
CA LEU A 392 16.32 -16.08 -2.30
C LEU A 392 15.38 -17.28 -2.16
N LYS A 393 15.76 -18.26 -1.34
CA LYS A 393 14.89 -19.40 -1.05
C LYS A 393 13.58 -18.96 -0.40
N ALA A 394 13.66 -18.12 0.65
CA ALA A 394 12.48 -17.58 1.30
C ALA A 394 11.64 -16.72 0.33
N LEU A 395 12.30 -15.88 -0.48
CA LEU A 395 11.64 -15.06 -1.50
C LEU A 395 10.88 -15.92 -2.52
N PHE A 396 11.44 -17.02 -3.00
CA PHE A 396 10.80 -17.86 -4.02
C PHE A 396 9.71 -18.78 -3.49
N GLU A 397 9.72 -19.06 -2.19
CA GLU A 397 8.63 -19.76 -1.49
C GLU A 397 7.42 -18.83 -1.22
N SER A 398 7.56 -17.53 -1.45
CA SER A 398 6.57 -16.51 -1.12
C SER A 398 5.36 -16.49 -2.07
N GLN A 399 4.22 -16.06 -1.53
CA GLN A 399 2.98 -15.85 -2.28
C GLN A 399 3.10 -14.67 -3.25
N HIS A 400 3.80 -13.59 -2.86
CA HIS A 400 3.99 -12.42 -3.73
C HIS A 400 4.90 -12.73 -4.94
N PHE A 401 5.90 -13.60 -4.79
CA PHE A 401 6.72 -14.06 -5.91
C PHE A 401 5.91 -14.98 -6.84
N SER A 402 5.10 -15.85 -6.26
CA SER A 402 4.16 -16.68 -7.02
C SER A 402 3.18 -15.82 -7.85
N PHE A 403 2.65 -14.75 -7.27
CA PHE A 403 1.79 -13.79 -7.97
C PHE A 403 2.55 -13.03 -9.06
N PHE A 404 3.78 -12.60 -8.78
CA PHE A 404 4.66 -11.95 -9.76
C PHE A 404 4.95 -12.83 -10.99
N LEU A 405 5.13 -14.14 -10.80
CA LEU A 405 5.29 -15.11 -11.88
C LEU A 405 3.99 -15.34 -12.66
N GLN A 406 2.84 -15.45 -11.98
CA GLN A 406 1.54 -15.60 -12.65
C GLN A 406 1.23 -14.42 -13.58
N ASN A 407 1.69 -13.23 -13.24
CA ASN A 407 1.53 -12.04 -14.06
C ASN A 407 2.61 -11.87 -15.14
N PHE A 408 3.69 -12.67 -15.12
CA PHE A 408 4.78 -12.59 -16.10
C PHE A 408 4.31 -12.51 -17.57
N PRO A 409 3.33 -13.30 -18.06
CA PRO A 409 2.89 -13.24 -19.46
C PRO A 409 2.24 -11.91 -19.86
N LYS A 410 1.84 -11.08 -18.88
CA LYS A 410 1.19 -9.78 -19.11
C LYS A 410 2.15 -8.60 -18.92
N ARG A 411 3.40 -8.85 -18.51
CA ARG A 411 4.38 -7.83 -18.11
C ARG A 411 5.34 -7.40 -19.23
N HIS A 412 5.01 -7.62 -20.50
CA HIS A 412 5.90 -7.28 -21.63
C HIS A 412 6.34 -5.81 -21.67
N ASP A 413 5.47 -4.88 -21.27
CA ASP A 413 5.76 -3.45 -21.22
C ASP A 413 6.05 -2.94 -19.79
N HIS A 414 6.34 -3.84 -18.85
CA HIS A 414 6.57 -3.51 -17.43
C HIS A 414 7.98 -2.98 -17.17
N ILE A 415 8.11 -1.91 -16.38
CA ILE A 415 9.41 -1.27 -16.06
C ILE A 415 10.42 -2.24 -15.47
N PHE A 416 9.96 -3.21 -14.68
CA PHE A 416 10.84 -4.28 -14.19
C PHE A 416 11.43 -5.10 -15.33
N GLU A 417 10.64 -5.47 -16.35
CA GLU A 417 11.18 -6.17 -17.51
C GLU A 417 12.10 -5.29 -18.35
N ASP A 418 11.77 -4.01 -18.49
CA ASP A 418 12.63 -3.03 -19.15
C ASP A 418 14.01 -2.93 -18.48
N TRP A 419 14.03 -2.84 -17.14
CA TRP A 419 15.27 -2.81 -16.37
C TRP A 419 16.10 -4.08 -16.55
N GLN A 420 15.45 -5.24 -16.59
CA GLN A 420 16.10 -6.54 -16.78
C GLN A 420 16.67 -6.69 -18.19
N ILE A 421 15.87 -6.40 -19.23
CA ILE A 421 16.26 -6.56 -20.64
C ILE A 421 17.38 -5.59 -21.01
N ASN A 422 17.28 -4.34 -20.57
CA ASN A 422 18.21 -3.27 -20.94
C ASN A 422 19.34 -3.07 -19.91
N ASN A 423 19.45 -3.94 -18.90
CA ASN A 423 20.46 -3.87 -17.84
C ASN A 423 20.52 -2.49 -17.14
N ILE A 424 19.38 -1.82 -16.99
CA ILE A 424 19.28 -0.47 -16.40
C ILE A 424 19.74 -0.48 -14.94
N TYR A 425 19.55 -1.61 -14.24
CA TYR A 425 20.02 -1.80 -12.86
C TYR A 425 21.55 -1.78 -12.71
N LEU A 426 22.35 -1.77 -13.79
CA LEU A 426 23.80 -1.60 -13.73
C LEU A 426 24.24 -0.12 -13.74
N ILE A 427 23.35 0.81 -14.11
CA ILE A 427 23.64 2.24 -14.15
C ILE A 427 23.92 2.77 -12.73
N ASN A 428 24.73 3.82 -12.62
CA ASN A 428 25.03 4.44 -11.33
C ASN A 428 23.73 4.91 -10.65
N THR A 429 23.63 4.67 -9.34
CA THR A 429 22.41 4.98 -8.58
C THR A 429 22.06 6.47 -8.62
N ASN A 430 23.05 7.37 -8.58
CA ASN A 430 22.77 8.82 -8.66
C ASN A 430 22.24 9.23 -10.05
N GLU A 431 22.72 8.59 -11.12
CA GLU A 431 22.23 8.83 -12.48
C GLU A 431 20.79 8.35 -12.62
N LEU A 432 20.47 7.15 -12.11
CA LEU A 432 19.10 6.64 -12.07
C LEU A 432 18.18 7.58 -11.28
N ILE A 433 18.61 8.06 -10.12
CA ILE A 433 17.82 9.03 -9.34
C ILE A 433 17.55 10.30 -10.16
N GLN A 434 18.53 10.81 -10.90
CA GLN A 434 18.36 12.00 -11.74
C GLN A 434 17.44 11.76 -12.95
N MET A 435 17.50 10.58 -13.57
CA MET A 435 16.61 10.20 -14.66
C MET A 435 15.16 10.17 -14.18
N TYR A 436 14.91 9.48 -13.07
CA TYR A 436 13.57 9.30 -12.52
C TYR A 436 13.07 10.45 -11.65
N SER A 437 13.91 11.45 -11.33
CA SER A 437 13.48 12.69 -10.66
C SER A 437 13.07 13.79 -11.64
N LYS A 438 13.62 13.79 -12.86
CA LYS A 438 13.36 14.82 -13.88
C LYS A 438 12.24 14.44 -14.85
N GLU A 439 11.93 13.16 -15.01
CA GLU A 439 10.93 12.67 -15.95
C GLU A 439 9.67 12.16 -15.23
N TYR A 440 8.65 13.03 -15.18
CA TYR A 440 7.26 12.63 -15.03
C TYR A 440 6.66 12.28 -16.41
N HIS A 441 7.27 11.36 -17.16
CA HIS A 441 6.72 10.85 -18.43
C HIS A 441 6.95 9.34 -18.62
N PRO A 442 6.02 8.64 -19.32
CA PRO A 442 6.10 7.20 -19.58
C PRO A 442 7.27 6.86 -20.51
N ILE A 443 7.90 5.72 -20.25
CA ILE A 443 9.13 5.18 -20.89
C ILE A 443 9.00 4.93 -22.41
N THR A 444 7.85 5.21 -23.04
CA THR A 444 7.61 4.85 -24.45
C THR A 444 8.20 5.80 -25.51
N SER A 445 8.91 6.88 -25.17
CA SER A 445 9.47 7.81 -26.17
C SER A 445 10.99 7.82 -26.32
N ILE A 446 11.75 7.06 -25.51
CA ILE A 446 13.24 7.11 -25.58
C ILE A 446 13.81 6.22 -26.70
N ILE A 447 13.02 5.31 -27.30
CA ILE A 447 13.54 4.39 -28.35
C ILE A 447 13.34 4.92 -29.79
N GLN A 448 12.69 6.06 -30.04
CA GLN A 448 12.50 6.57 -31.41
C GLN A 448 13.35 7.79 -31.81
N THR A 449 14.36 8.15 -31.03
CA THR A 449 15.40 9.08 -31.48
C THR A 449 16.80 8.53 -31.26
N SER A 450 17.02 7.26 -31.63
CA SER A 450 18.32 6.88 -32.20
C SER A 450 18.47 7.59 -33.54
N THR A 451 18.86 8.86 -33.50
CA THR A 451 19.68 9.39 -34.58
C THR A 451 20.93 8.53 -34.62
N GLU A 452 21.17 7.89 -35.76
CA GLU A 452 22.45 7.27 -36.09
C GLU A 452 23.56 8.28 -35.81
N LYS A 453 24.19 8.18 -34.65
CA LYS A 453 25.51 8.73 -34.40
C LYS A 453 26.38 7.56 -34.01
N SER A 454 27.10 7.08 -35.02
CA SER A 454 28.31 6.29 -34.88
C SER A 454 29.19 6.88 -33.76
N LEU A 455 29.24 6.21 -32.61
CA LEU A 455 30.23 6.47 -31.59
C LEU A 455 31.54 5.83 -32.05
N GLU A 456 32.49 6.67 -32.46
CA GLU A 456 33.87 6.26 -32.70
C GLU A 456 34.47 5.72 -31.40
N VAL A 457 34.80 4.44 -31.42
CA VAL A 457 35.54 3.75 -30.37
C VAL A 457 37.00 4.21 -30.44
N SER A 458 37.49 4.87 -29.39
CA SER A 458 38.92 5.11 -29.24
C SER A 458 39.61 3.85 -28.68
N PRO A 459 40.73 3.38 -29.28
CA PRO A 459 41.34 2.11 -28.93
C PRO A 459 42.22 2.24 -27.67
N ILE A 460 41.86 1.52 -26.60
CA ILE A 460 42.77 1.26 -25.48
C ILE A 460 43.74 0.15 -25.91
N ASN A 461 44.84 0.56 -26.54
CA ASN A 461 46.09 -0.20 -26.58
C ASN A 461 46.96 0.26 -25.41
N THR A 462 46.97 -0.49 -24.29
CA THR A 462 48.20 -0.89 -23.57
C THR A 462 47.86 -1.67 -22.30
N LEU A 463 47.64 -2.97 -22.45
CA LEU A 463 48.06 -3.96 -21.46
C LEU A 463 48.78 -5.06 -22.23
N VAL A 464 50.10 -5.05 -22.15
CA VAL A 464 50.99 -6.05 -22.75
C VAL A 464 50.91 -7.30 -21.88
N LEU A 465 50.18 -8.32 -22.35
CA LEU A 465 50.34 -9.70 -21.90
C LEU A 465 51.41 -10.35 -22.79
N ASP A 466 52.61 -10.53 -22.23
CA ASP A 466 53.69 -11.27 -22.87
C ASP A 466 53.39 -12.77 -22.84
N CYS A 467 52.84 -13.27 -23.94
CA CYS A 467 52.58 -14.69 -24.16
C CYS A 467 53.52 -15.28 -25.22
N GLY A 468 54.83 -15.11 -25.03
CA GLY A 468 55.90 -15.75 -25.82
C GLY A 468 55.98 -17.29 -25.75
N LYS A 469 55.01 -17.97 -25.15
CA LYS A 469 54.93 -19.45 -25.13
C LYS A 469 53.47 -19.88 -25.23
N LEU A 470 52.96 -20.02 -26.46
CA LEU A 470 51.96 -21.05 -26.84
C LEU A 470 51.82 -21.13 -28.38
N LYS A 471 52.92 -20.92 -29.11
CA LYS A 471 53.12 -21.57 -30.41
C LYS A 471 53.48 -23.03 -30.14
N SER A 472 52.50 -23.91 -30.11
CA SER A 472 52.61 -25.21 -30.77
C SER A 472 51.32 -25.99 -30.55
N LEU A 473 50.90 -26.68 -31.61
CA LEU A 473 49.80 -27.67 -31.67
C LEU A 473 48.41 -27.04 -31.88
N ARG A 474 47.65 -27.33 -32.94
CA ARG A 474 47.90 -28.13 -34.16
C ARG A 474 46.74 -27.87 -35.13
N VAL A 475 47.12 -27.63 -36.38
CA VAL A 475 46.38 -27.68 -37.64
C VAL A 475 45.34 -28.82 -37.72
N ARG A 476 44.10 -28.56 -38.20
CA ARG A 476 43.60 -29.06 -39.51
C ARG A 476 42.15 -28.68 -39.85
N ASN A 477 42.03 -28.25 -41.10
CA ASN A 477 40.85 -27.93 -41.92
C ASN A 477 39.83 -29.07 -42.05
N THR A 478 38.57 -28.71 -42.29
CA THR A 478 37.77 -29.29 -43.39
C THR A 478 36.77 -28.27 -43.92
N VAL A 479 36.71 -28.17 -45.25
CA VAL A 479 35.88 -27.29 -46.07
C VAL A 479 34.68 -28.10 -46.59
N VAL A 480 33.59 -27.39 -46.91
CA VAL A 480 32.63 -27.61 -48.03
C VAL A 480 31.17 -27.86 -47.62
N ASN A 481 30.38 -26.80 -47.83
CA ASN A 481 29.03 -26.69 -48.42
C ASN A 481 27.98 -27.79 -48.20
N SER A 482 26.82 -27.38 -47.67
CA SER A 482 25.60 -27.24 -48.49
C SER A 482 24.44 -26.59 -47.72
N GLN A 483 23.85 -25.58 -48.38
CA GLN A 483 22.47 -25.09 -48.30
C GLN A 483 21.55 -25.65 -47.20
N LEU A 484 21.12 -24.76 -46.29
CA LEU A 484 19.73 -24.70 -45.79
C LEU A 484 19.44 -23.24 -45.45
N GLU A 485 18.48 -22.67 -46.16
CA GLU A 485 18.04 -21.28 -46.05
C GLU A 485 17.68 -20.92 -44.60
N PRO A 486 17.98 -19.69 -44.13
CA PRO A 486 17.40 -19.19 -42.90
C PRO A 486 15.89 -19.08 -43.11
N LYS A 487 15.12 -19.96 -42.48
CA LYS A 487 13.66 -19.81 -42.39
C LYS A 487 13.37 -18.51 -41.65
N MET A 488 13.16 -17.45 -42.43
CA MET A 488 12.51 -16.24 -41.99
C MET A 488 11.09 -16.62 -41.54
N TYR A 489 10.85 -16.59 -40.24
CA TYR A 489 9.48 -16.44 -39.75
C TYR A 489 9.09 -14.99 -39.96
N HIS A 490 8.61 -14.71 -41.18
CA HIS A 490 7.93 -13.47 -41.50
C HIS A 490 6.71 -13.32 -40.60
N ASN A 491 6.59 -12.11 -40.04
CA ASN A 491 5.41 -11.51 -39.44
C ASN A 491 4.12 -11.92 -40.18
N HIS A 492 3.39 -12.88 -39.62
CA HIS A 492 2.00 -13.18 -39.97
C HIS A 492 1.03 -12.83 -38.83
N LEU A 493 1.26 -11.69 -38.17
CA LEU A 493 0.25 -11.02 -37.32
C LEU A 493 -0.01 -9.56 -37.70
N GLU A 494 0.49 -9.06 -38.84
CA GLU A 494 0.10 -7.74 -39.37
C GLU A 494 -1.16 -7.78 -40.26
N GLY A 495 -1.75 -8.96 -40.50
CA GLY A 495 -2.96 -9.14 -41.32
C GLY A 495 -4.31 -9.05 -40.59
N PHE A 496 -4.32 -8.91 -39.26
CA PHE A 496 -5.57 -8.82 -38.47
C PHE A 496 -5.69 -7.52 -37.65
N LYS A 497 -4.93 -6.47 -38.01
CA LYS A 497 -5.27 -5.08 -37.67
C LYS A 497 -6.43 -4.58 -38.57
N LYS A 498 -7.56 -5.29 -38.57
CA LYS A 498 -8.83 -4.68 -39.00
C LYS A 498 -9.47 -4.09 -37.76
N GLN A 499 -9.48 -2.76 -37.71
CA GLN A 499 -10.36 -1.96 -36.89
C GLN A 499 -11.78 -2.56 -36.92
N ARG A 500 -12.13 -3.37 -35.92
CA ARG A 500 -13.52 -3.51 -35.51
C ARG A 500 -13.76 -2.39 -34.53
N VAL A 501 -14.07 -1.21 -35.08
CA VAL A 501 -14.88 -0.23 -34.38
C VAL A 501 -16.19 -0.95 -34.09
N ARG A 502 -16.34 -1.50 -32.88
CA ARG A 502 -17.68 -1.72 -32.35
C ARG A 502 -18.21 -0.32 -32.12
N GLU A 503 -19.10 0.12 -33.00
CA GLU A 503 -20.11 1.11 -32.67
C GLU A 503 -20.95 0.50 -31.54
N VAL A 504 -20.45 0.62 -30.31
CA VAL A 504 -21.30 0.57 -29.14
C VAL A 504 -22.01 1.91 -29.14
N PHE A 505 -23.32 1.86 -29.32
CA PHE A 505 -24.19 3.00 -29.09
C PHE A 505 -23.93 3.51 -27.67
N ASN A 506 -23.05 4.51 -27.51
CA ASN A 506 -22.78 5.18 -26.25
C ASN A 506 -23.99 6.08 -25.92
N ASN A 507 -25.04 5.47 -25.41
CA ASN A 507 -26.10 6.15 -24.67
C ASN A 507 -25.89 6.05 -23.15
N ASP A 508 -24.70 5.66 -22.69
CA ASP A 508 -24.34 5.65 -21.28
C ASP A 508 -23.30 6.73 -21.01
N ILE A 509 -23.78 7.91 -20.60
CA ILE A 509 -23.01 8.94 -19.93
C ILE A 509 -22.53 8.34 -18.61
N ILE A 510 -21.42 7.60 -18.63
CA ILE A 510 -20.74 7.10 -17.43
C ILE A 510 -19.63 8.10 -17.11
N GLN A 511 -20.03 9.12 -16.35
CA GLN A 511 -19.13 10.04 -15.68
C GLN A 511 -18.64 9.37 -14.38
N PHE A 512 -17.33 9.26 -14.18
CA PHE A 512 -16.71 9.62 -12.88
C PHE A 512 -17.18 8.98 -11.57
N SER A 513 -17.75 7.79 -11.63
CA SER A 513 -18.37 7.12 -10.50
C SER A 513 -17.43 6.58 -9.41
N ASP A 514 -16.10 6.73 -9.55
CA ASP A 514 -15.10 5.98 -8.77
C ASP A 514 -14.26 6.86 -7.82
N ILE A 515 -14.61 8.15 -7.68
CA ILE A 515 -14.17 9.00 -6.55
C ILE A 515 -15.42 9.29 -5.72
N GLN A 516 -15.44 8.79 -4.48
CA GLN A 516 -16.63 8.82 -3.61
C GLN A 516 -16.37 9.61 -2.34
N ILE A 517 -17.04 10.75 -2.20
CA ILE A 517 -16.79 11.63 -1.09
C ILE A 517 -18.01 11.63 -0.20
N GLY A 518 -18.01 10.65 0.71
CA GLY A 518 -18.84 10.71 1.89
C GLY A 518 -18.56 12.01 2.65
N ILE A 519 -19.56 12.84 2.74
CA ILE A 519 -19.82 13.53 3.98
C ILE A 519 -19.99 12.43 5.04
N LEU A 520 -19.31 12.49 6.20
CA LEU A 520 -19.93 11.96 7.41
C LEU A 520 -20.26 13.18 8.25
N VAL A 521 -21.56 13.44 8.38
CA VAL A 521 -22.08 14.21 9.50
C VAL A 521 -22.64 13.18 10.46
N MET A 522 -22.52 13.43 11.76
CA MET A 522 -23.40 12.90 12.80
C MET A 522 -24.39 14.00 13.15
N MET A 523 -25.68 13.82 12.85
CA MET A 523 -26.78 14.55 13.43
C MET A 523 -27.89 13.62 13.89
N ASN A 524 -27.95 13.57 15.21
CA ASN A 524 -29.11 13.30 16.04
C ASN A 524 -30.44 13.70 15.36
N GLU A 525 -31.35 12.76 15.14
CA GLU A 525 -32.73 12.86 15.63
C GLU A 525 -33.48 11.56 15.41
N GLY A 526 -34.19 11.13 16.47
CA GLY A 526 -34.67 9.79 16.62
C GLY A 526 -35.76 9.40 15.63
N THR A 527 -35.64 8.21 15.08
CA THR A 527 -36.78 7.29 14.99
C THR A 527 -36.30 5.87 15.20
N THR A 528 -36.69 5.32 16.35
CA THR A 528 -36.65 3.89 16.61
C THR A 528 -37.47 3.17 15.53
N LYS A 529 -36.82 2.41 14.64
CA LYS A 529 -37.27 1.09 14.17
C LYS A 529 -36.25 0.46 13.22
N SER A 530 -36.00 -0.82 13.50
CA SER A 530 -35.28 -1.83 12.70
C SER A 530 -33.80 -1.60 12.41
N LEU A 531 -33.03 -2.02 13.42
CA LEU A 531 -31.76 -2.75 13.34
C LEU A 531 -31.68 -3.64 12.08
N ASP A 532 -30.66 -3.46 11.25
CA ASP A 532 -30.24 -4.46 10.27
C ASP A 532 -28.75 -4.77 10.46
N THR A 533 -28.50 -5.51 11.54
CA THR A 533 -27.24 -6.14 11.95
C THR A 533 -26.89 -7.39 11.13
N ASP A 534 -27.57 -7.63 10.01
CA ASP A 534 -27.75 -8.98 9.48
C ASP A 534 -26.73 -9.45 8.43
N LEU A 535 -25.86 -8.59 7.90
CA LEU A 535 -25.00 -8.99 6.76
C LEU A 535 -23.56 -9.34 7.11
N LEU A 536 -22.96 -8.70 8.13
CA LEU A 536 -21.58 -9.00 8.56
C LEU A 536 -21.54 -9.71 9.92
N PHE A 537 -22.44 -9.35 10.84
CA PHE A 537 -22.48 -9.90 12.20
C PHE A 537 -23.19 -11.27 12.27
N ASN A 538 -24.23 -11.55 11.47
CA ASN A 538 -24.82 -12.90 11.45
C ASN A 538 -23.86 -13.97 10.90
N PHE A 539 -22.94 -13.60 10.00
CA PHE A 539 -22.00 -14.57 9.41
C PHE A 539 -20.87 -14.96 10.37
N LEU A 540 -20.40 -14.05 11.23
CA LEU A 540 -19.28 -14.29 12.14
C LEU A 540 -19.70 -14.60 13.59
N SER A 541 -20.91 -14.24 14.01
CA SER A 541 -21.41 -14.52 15.37
C SER A 541 -21.99 -15.92 15.53
N GLN A 542 -22.59 -16.51 14.47
CA GLN A 542 -23.16 -17.86 14.54
C GLN A 542 -22.09 -18.95 14.50
N VAL A 543 -22.24 -19.99 15.31
CA VAL A 543 -21.33 -21.16 15.34
C VAL A 543 -21.29 -21.86 13.98
N GLU A 544 -22.42 -21.93 13.26
CA GLU A 544 -22.51 -22.47 11.90
C GLU A 544 -21.83 -21.55 10.86
N GLY A 545 -21.92 -20.23 11.02
CA GLY A 545 -21.24 -19.24 10.17
C GLY A 545 -19.72 -19.25 10.34
N ARG A 546 -19.24 -19.39 11.59
CA ARG A 546 -17.83 -19.70 11.89
C ARG A 546 -17.42 -21.03 11.27
N LYS A 547 -18.24 -22.08 11.37
CA LYS A 547 -17.98 -23.38 10.74
C LYS A 547 -17.88 -23.29 9.21
N ILE A 548 -18.74 -22.51 8.55
CA ILE A 548 -18.73 -22.32 7.09
C ILE A 548 -17.56 -21.43 6.64
N PHE A 549 -17.21 -20.39 7.41
CA PHE A 549 -16.04 -19.55 7.17
C PHE A 549 -14.73 -20.35 7.36
N THR A 550 -14.63 -21.13 8.43
CA THR A 550 -13.51 -22.05 8.68
C THR A 550 -13.51 -23.21 7.67
N GLN A 551 -14.66 -23.74 7.25
CA GLN A 551 -14.76 -24.72 6.16
C GLN A 551 -14.41 -24.12 4.80
N ARG A 552 -14.61 -22.82 4.55
CA ARG A 552 -14.19 -22.12 3.33
C ARG A 552 -12.70 -21.76 3.32
N LEU A 553 -12.15 -21.41 4.48
CA LEU A 553 -10.71 -21.31 4.70
C LEU A 553 -10.03 -22.68 4.51
N MET A 554 -10.64 -23.75 5.02
CA MET A 554 -10.20 -25.12 4.79
C MET A 554 -10.51 -25.61 3.36
N SER A 555 -11.56 -25.10 2.69
CA SER A 555 -11.88 -25.50 1.31
C SER A 555 -10.94 -24.87 0.29
N LYS A 556 -10.37 -23.70 0.62
CA LYS A 556 -9.21 -23.13 -0.10
C LYS A 556 -7.94 -23.96 0.10
N TYR A 557 -7.83 -24.74 1.18
CA TYR A 557 -6.79 -25.77 1.33
C TYR A 557 -7.07 -27.05 0.52
N THR A 558 -8.33 -27.41 0.28
CA THR A 558 -8.66 -28.64 -0.47
C THR A 558 -8.70 -28.50 -1.99
N SER A 559 -8.51 -27.30 -2.56
CA SER A 559 -8.33 -27.16 -4.02
C SER A 559 -6.95 -27.57 -4.54
N PHE A 560 -6.06 -28.08 -3.67
CA PHE A 560 -4.76 -28.67 -4.08
C PHE A 560 -4.52 -30.10 -3.59
N CYS A 561 -5.49 -30.77 -2.94
CA CYS A 561 -5.36 -32.19 -2.63
C CYS A 561 -6.19 -33.01 -3.62
N ILE A 562 -5.48 -33.58 -4.60
CA ILE A 562 -5.94 -34.70 -5.44
C ILE A 562 -6.47 -35.80 -4.49
N ASN A 563 -7.77 -36.12 -4.58
CA ASN A 563 -8.26 -37.39 -4.07
C ASN A 563 -7.74 -38.50 -4.99
N LYS A 564 -7.19 -39.54 -4.36
CA LYS A 564 -6.63 -40.77 -4.94
C LYS A 564 -7.29 -41.28 -6.21
#